data_AF-A0A7Y2UNS3-F1
#
_entry.id   AF-A0A7Y2UNS3-F1
#
_cell.length_a   1.000
_cell.length_b   1.000
_cell.length_c   1.000
_cell.angle_alpha   90.00
_cell.angle_beta   90.00
_cell.angle_gamma   90.00
#
_symmetry.space_group_name_H-M   'P 1'
#
loop_
_entity.id
_entity.type
_entity.pdbx_description
1 polymer ?
#
loop_
_entity_poly.entity_id
_entity_poly.type
_entity_poly.pdbx_seq_one_letter_code
_entity_poly.pdbx_strand_id
1 'polypeptide(L)' 'LLARVKAGTVYTRDEPITWKCSLCGYLHEGTEPPEKCPACAHPKEYYEPANLDTDI' A
#
# COMPACT_ATOMS: atom_id res chain seq x y z
N LEU A 1 16.18 15.71 6.69
CA LEU A 1 15.65 14.32 6.72
C LEU A 1 14.10 14.24 6.70
N LEU A 2 13.37 15.22 6.15
CA LEU A 2 11.89 15.26 6.29
C LEU A 2 11.14 15.85 5.07
N ALA A 3 11.64 15.69 3.84
CA ALA A 3 11.06 16.40 2.67
C ALA A 3 10.12 15.56 1.79
N ARG A 4 9.89 14.27 2.07
CA ARG A 4 9.24 13.34 1.13
C ARG A 4 7.82 12.86 1.51
N VAL A 5 7.15 13.51 2.45
CA VAL A 5 5.87 13.04 3.02
C VAL A 5 4.60 13.60 2.33
N LYS A 6 4.70 14.50 1.33
CA LYS A 6 3.57 15.40 0.95
C LYS A 6 3.01 15.30 -0.46
N ALA A 7 3.15 14.17 -1.16
CA ALA A 7 2.65 14.09 -2.54
C ALA A 7 1.20 13.59 -2.71
N GLY A 8 0.56 12.98 -1.70
CA GLY A 8 -0.87 12.63 -1.75
C GLY A 8 -1.31 11.64 -2.84
N THR A 9 -0.40 11.18 -3.70
CA THR A 9 -0.65 10.29 -4.86
C THR A 9 0.08 8.95 -4.74
N VAL A 10 0.44 8.55 -3.51
CA VAL A 10 1.21 7.31 -3.24
C VAL A 10 0.35 6.05 -3.36
N TYR A 11 -0.97 6.17 -3.35
CA TYR A 11 -1.88 5.03 -3.24
C TYR A 11 -2.70 4.71 -4.49
N THR A 12 -2.49 5.45 -5.59
CA THR A 12 -3.20 5.23 -6.86
C THR A 12 -2.27 4.62 -7.89
N ARG A 13 -2.73 3.58 -8.58
CA ARG A 13 -2.07 2.94 -9.71
C ARG A 13 -3.02 2.86 -10.90
N ASP A 14 -2.46 2.98 -12.10
CA ASP A 14 -3.19 2.78 -13.37
C ASP A 14 -3.58 1.31 -13.59
N GLU A 15 -2.76 0.38 -13.09
CA GLU A 15 -3.00 -1.06 -13.16
C GLU A 15 -3.27 -1.64 -11.76
N PRO A 16 -4.12 -2.68 -11.63
CA PRO A 16 -4.35 -3.33 -10.36
C PRO A 16 -3.04 -3.98 -9.88
N ILE A 17 -2.62 -3.63 -8.68
CA ILE A 17 -1.45 -4.22 -8.02
C ILE A 17 -1.84 -4.90 -6.73
N THR A 18 -0.94 -5.73 -6.21
CA THR A 18 -1.07 -6.28 -4.87
C THR A 18 -0.55 -5.28 -3.85
N TRP A 19 -1.40 -4.89 -2.91
CA TRP A 19 -1.08 -4.07 -1.74
C TRP A 19 -0.89 -4.97 -0.54
N LYS A 20 0.25 -4.84 0.13
CA LYS A 20 0.58 -5.56 1.35
C LYS A 20 0.53 -4.60 2.53
N CYS A 21 -0.19 -4.97 3.59
CA CYS A 21 -0.15 -4.27 4.86
C CYS A 21 1.20 -4.52 5.54
N SER A 22 1.98 -3.48 5.76
CA SER A 22 3.31 -3.54 6.41
C SER A 22 3.24 -3.91 7.88
N LEU A 23 2.05 -3.79 8.50
CA LEU A 23 1.84 -4.13 9.93
C LEU A 23 1.49 -5.60 10.16
N CYS A 24 0.59 -6.17 9.34
CA CYS A 24 0.08 -7.52 9.58
C CYS A 24 0.32 -8.51 8.43
N GLY A 25 0.79 -8.02 7.27
CA GLY A 25 1.03 -8.85 6.09
C GLY A 25 -0.20 -9.15 5.22
N TYR A 26 -1.37 -8.56 5.51
CA TYR A 26 -2.57 -8.74 4.68
C TYR A 26 -2.36 -8.26 3.24
N LEU A 27 -2.82 -9.05 2.27
CA LEU A 27 -2.71 -8.75 0.84
C LEU A 27 -4.07 -8.34 0.27
N HIS A 28 -4.10 -7.24 -0.48
CA HIS A 28 -5.26 -6.73 -1.19
C HIS A 28 -4.91 -6.47 -2.66
N GLU A 29 -5.67 -7.01 -3.61
CA GLU A 29 -5.46 -6.74 -5.03
C GLU A 29 -6.40 -5.63 -5.49
N GLY A 30 -5.85 -4.57 -6.09
CA GLY A 30 -6.63 -3.43 -6.59
C GLY A 30 -5.77 -2.27 -7.06
N THR A 31 -6.39 -1.27 -7.67
CA THR A 31 -5.72 -0.02 -8.05
C THR A 31 -5.38 0.84 -6.83
N GLU A 32 -6.08 0.63 -5.71
CA GLU A 32 -5.92 1.36 -4.45
C GLU A 32 -6.10 0.42 -3.25
N PRO A 33 -5.40 0.65 -2.12
CA PRO A 33 -5.57 -0.13 -0.91
C PRO A 33 -6.87 0.25 -0.17
N PRO A 34 -7.44 -0.67 0.63
CA PRO A 34 -8.67 -0.39 1.38
C PRO A 34 -8.39 0.64 2.48
N GLU A 35 -9.36 1.52 2.76
CA GLU A 35 -9.22 2.59 3.77
C GLU A 35 -8.77 2.09 5.15
N LYS A 36 -9.20 0.88 5.51
CA LYS A 36 -8.75 0.15 6.70
C LYS A 36 -8.44 -1.28 6.34
N CYS A 37 -7.38 -1.80 6.93
CA CYS A 37 -7.02 -3.20 6.79
C CYS A 37 -8.11 -4.09 7.40
N PRO A 38 -8.68 -5.06 6.65
CA PRO A 38 -9.71 -5.96 7.20
C PRO A 38 -9.14 -6.97 8.21
N ALA A 39 -7.82 -7.17 8.24
CA ALA A 39 -7.18 -8.07 9.21
C ALA A 39 -6.83 -7.37 10.53
N CYS A 40 -6.16 -6.20 10.48
CA CYS A 40 -5.66 -5.51 11.68
C CYS A 40 -6.36 -4.17 12.00
N ALA A 41 -7.34 -3.76 11.20
CA ALA A 41 -8.11 -2.51 11.35
C ALA A 41 -7.31 -1.20 11.31
N HIS A 42 -6.04 -1.24 10.92
CA HIS A 42 -5.19 -0.05 10.77
C HIS A 42 -5.48 0.68 9.45
N PRO A 43 -5.19 1.99 9.36
CA PRO A 43 -5.49 2.78 8.17
C PRO A 43 -4.64 2.36 6.95
N LYS A 44 -5.13 2.73 5.76
CA LYS A 44 -4.48 2.46 4.47
C LYS A 44 -3.05 2.98 4.33
N GLU A 45 -2.66 3.90 5.20
CA GLU A 45 -1.31 4.49 5.25
C GLU A 45 -0.22 3.43 5.45
N TYR A 46 -0.57 2.29 6.05
CA TYR A 46 0.31 1.15 6.29
C TYR A 46 0.31 0.12 5.15
N TYR A 47 -0.21 0.45 3.97
CA TYR A 47 -0.13 -0.43 2.80
C TYR A 47 1.00 -0.01 1.87
N GLU A 48 1.71 -1.00 1.36
CA GLU A 48 2.82 -0.86 0.41
C GLU A 48 2.57 -1.77 -0.81
N PRO A 49 3.02 -1.37 -2.01
CA PRO A 49 2.94 -2.23 -3.19
C PRO A 49 3.83 -3.48 -3.00
N ALA A 50 3.24 -4.67 -3.05
CA ALA A 50 3.93 -5.95 -2.93
C ALA A 50 4.76 -6.32 -4.18
N ASN A 51 4.55 -5.62 -5.30
CA ASN A 51 5.21 -5.86 -6.58
C ASN A 51 6.60 -5.20 -6.70
N LEU A 52 7.18 -4.66 -5.61
CA LEU A 52 8.49 -4.01 -5.65
C LEU A 52 9.68 -4.97 -5.46
N ASP A 53 9.44 -6.27 -5.26
CA ASP A 53 10.48 -7.26 -4.96
C ASP A 53 11.02 -8.03 -6.19
N THR A 54 10.55 -7.75 -7.42
CA THR A 54 10.93 -8.54 -8.61
C THR A 54 12.02 -7.92 -9.51
N ASP A 55 12.66 -6.83 -9.07
CA ASP A 55 13.82 -6.25 -9.77
C ASP A 55 15.13 -6.74 -9.10
N ILE A 56 15.46 -8.03 -9.30
CA ILE A 56 16.82 -8.59 -9.13
C ILE A 56 17.31 -9.08 -10.50
#